data_AF-A0A1F3J1D0-F1
#
_entry.id   AF-A0A1F3J1D0-F1
#
_cell.length_a   1.000
_cell.length_b   1.000
_cell.length_c   1.000
_cell.angle_alpha   90.00
_cell.angle_beta   90.00
_cell.angle_gamma   90.00
#
_symmetry.space_group_name_H-M   'P 1'
#
loop_
_entity.id
_entity.type
_entity.pdbx_description
1 polymer ?
#
loop_
_entity_poly.entity_id
_entity_poly.type
_entity_poly.pdbx_seq_one_letter_code
_entity_poly.pdbx_strand_id
1 'polypeptide(L)'
;MFSKNSSFMSTTHFSHNLIKGRVAETIIQELFQANDYNVFSYGMERTVPAIIHGIKGLNSEVAKAIRSMPDFVMQNTRNGELFYVEVKYRAWGHFALKDLIEDYPYTNAHFIIVTNRSMLHITYQDLKAGKKPAALRSDNLFGLSAESLKVYREYVGEFLGSERNLSQQI
;
A
#
# COMPACT_ATOMS: atom_id res chain seq x y z
N MET A 1 31.84 34.72 -29.65
CA MET A 1 31.03 33.60 -30.16
C MET A 1 31.50 32.32 -29.48
N PHE A 2 30.93 31.95 -28.33
CA PHE A 2 31.07 30.61 -27.76
C PHE A 2 29.82 30.24 -26.94
N SER A 3 29.21 29.16 -27.42
CA SER A 3 28.22 28.21 -26.91
C SER A 3 27.21 28.56 -25.80
N LYS A 4 25.95 28.21 -26.13
CA LYS A 4 24.74 28.26 -25.32
C LYS A 4 24.83 27.31 -24.11
N ASN A 5 24.55 27.81 -22.91
CA ASN A 5 24.14 26.97 -21.78
C ASN A 5 22.75 26.42 -22.08
N SER A 6 22.71 25.13 -22.46
CA SER A 6 21.47 24.37 -22.62
C SER A 6 20.88 24.06 -21.25
N SER A 7 19.60 24.42 -21.12
CA SER A 7 18.67 24.26 -20.02
C SER A 7 18.86 23.02 -19.12
N PHE A 8 18.90 23.26 -17.80
CA PHE A 8 18.54 22.27 -16.79
C PHE A 8 17.01 22.09 -16.80
N MET A 9 16.49 21.29 -17.74
CA MET A 9 15.10 20.83 -17.64
C MET A 9 15.05 19.76 -16.56
N SER A 10 14.52 20.10 -15.38
CA SER A 10 14.11 19.08 -14.40
C SER A 10 12.92 18.35 -15.02
N THR A 11 13.16 17.17 -15.59
CA THR A 11 12.08 16.28 -16.03
C THR A 11 11.32 15.84 -14.80
N THR A 12 10.09 16.33 -14.63
CA THR A 12 9.14 15.85 -13.62
C THR A 12 8.82 14.39 -13.92
N HIS A 13 9.62 13.47 -13.38
CA HIS A 13 9.45 12.05 -13.61
C HIS A 13 8.31 11.53 -12.72
N PHE A 14 7.12 11.39 -13.29
CA PHE A 14 6.01 10.73 -12.62
C PHE A 14 6.37 9.27 -12.34
N SER A 15 6.34 8.85 -11.07
CA SER A 15 6.56 7.45 -10.72
C SER A 15 5.26 6.68 -10.89
N HIS A 16 5.17 5.91 -11.98
CA HIS A 16 4.06 4.99 -12.22
C HIS A 16 3.79 4.05 -11.03
N ASN A 17 4.85 3.58 -10.35
CA ASN A 17 4.73 2.74 -9.17
C ASN A 17 4.14 3.48 -7.96
N LEU A 18 4.43 4.77 -7.80
CA LEU A 18 3.81 5.61 -6.76
C LEU A 18 2.31 5.77 -7.00
N ILE A 19 1.90 6.00 -8.26
CA ILE A 19 0.49 6.09 -8.63
C ILE A 19 -0.23 4.78 -8.31
N LYS A 20 0.35 3.64 -8.70
CA LYS A 20 -0.20 2.32 -8.38
C LYS A 20 -0.33 2.06 -6.89
N GLY A 21 0.66 2.49 -6.09
CA GLY A 21 0.60 2.44 -4.63
C GLY A 21 -0.60 3.22 -4.09
N ARG A 22 -0.73 4.49 -4.49
CA ARG A 22 -1.84 5.35 -4.06
C ARG A 22 -3.21 4.82 -4.47
N VAL A 23 -3.33 4.32 -5.70
CA VAL A 23 -4.57 3.68 -6.17
C VAL A 23 -4.89 2.44 -5.34
N ALA A 24 -3.90 1.60 -5.05
CA ALA A 24 -4.08 0.43 -4.20
C ALA A 24 -4.55 0.80 -2.79
N GLU A 25 -3.91 1.79 -2.15
CA GLU A 25 -4.32 2.32 -0.85
C GLU A 25 -5.76 2.84 -0.88
N THR A 26 -6.14 3.61 -1.90
CA THR A 26 -7.50 4.12 -2.06
C THR A 26 -8.51 2.98 -2.21
N ILE A 27 -8.23 1.97 -3.03
CA ILE A 27 -9.12 0.80 -3.18
C ILE A 27 -9.32 0.09 -1.83
N ILE A 28 -8.26 -0.09 -1.05
CA ILE A 28 -8.35 -0.70 0.28
C ILE A 28 -9.16 0.18 1.23
N GLN A 29 -8.91 1.49 1.25
CA GLN A 29 -9.67 2.41 2.09
C GLN A 29 -11.18 2.34 1.81
N GLU A 30 -11.58 2.46 0.53
CA GLU A 30 -12.99 2.42 0.12
C GLU A 30 -13.63 1.06 0.42
N LEU A 31 -12.91 -0.04 0.14
CA LEU A 31 -13.38 -1.40 0.43
C LEU A 31 -13.73 -1.54 1.91
N PHE A 32 -12.84 -1.13 2.81
CA PHE A 32 -13.05 -1.32 4.23
C PHE A 32 -14.08 -0.34 4.80
N GLN A 33 -14.12 0.91 4.35
CA GLN A 33 -15.16 1.87 4.73
C GLN A 33 -16.56 1.37 4.34
N ALA A 34 -16.69 0.70 3.20
CA ALA A 34 -17.94 0.06 2.78
C ALA A 34 -18.29 -1.24 3.55
N ASN A 35 -17.43 -1.73 4.44
CA ASN A 35 -17.57 -3.02 5.13
C ASN A 35 -17.47 -2.91 6.67
N ASP A 36 -18.01 -1.83 7.22
CA ASP A 36 -18.07 -1.53 8.67
C ASP A 36 -16.70 -1.31 9.31
N TYR A 37 -15.82 -0.58 8.64
CA TYR A 37 -14.57 -0.09 9.23
C TYR A 37 -14.48 1.44 9.20
N ASN A 38 -14.03 2.02 10.31
CA ASN A 38 -13.42 3.34 10.25
C ASN A 38 -11.98 3.18 9.77
N VAL A 39 -11.57 3.91 8.73
CA VAL A 39 -10.21 3.86 8.18
C VAL A 39 -9.57 5.23 8.33
N PHE A 40 -8.50 5.31 9.11
CA PHE A 40 -7.76 6.54 9.39
C PHE A 40 -6.39 6.49 8.72
N SER A 41 -6.07 7.48 7.89
CA SER A 41 -4.71 7.68 7.39
C SER A 41 -3.75 7.85 8.57
N TYR A 42 -2.75 6.99 8.65
CA TYR A 42 -1.72 7.00 9.70
C TYR A 42 -0.33 7.29 9.11
N GLY A 43 -0.11 6.88 7.86
CA GLY A 43 1.11 7.17 7.11
C GLY A 43 1.41 8.66 7.01
N MET A 44 2.68 9.01 7.19
CA MET A 44 3.11 10.41 7.22
C MET A 44 3.25 11.03 5.83
N GLU A 45 3.36 10.22 4.76
CA GLU A 45 3.36 10.76 3.38
C GLU A 45 2.03 11.43 3.01
N ARG A 46 0.93 11.01 3.63
CA ARG A 46 -0.40 11.61 3.40
C ARG A 46 -0.73 12.74 4.38
N THR A 47 -0.20 12.67 5.61
CA THR A 47 -0.57 13.59 6.69
C THR A 47 0.19 14.92 6.63
N VAL A 48 1.50 14.89 6.41
CA VAL A 48 2.32 16.11 6.27
C VAL A 48 3.44 15.90 5.25
N PRO A 49 3.17 16.08 3.95
CA PRO A 49 4.17 15.87 2.89
C PRO A 49 5.45 16.69 3.09
N ALA A 50 5.36 17.88 3.69
CA ALA A 50 6.50 18.75 3.96
C ALA A 50 7.51 18.11 4.94
N ILE A 51 7.03 17.36 5.94
CA ILE A 51 7.90 16.70 6.92
C ILE A 51 8.69 15.56 6.27
N ILE A 52 8.06 14.76 5.41
CA ILE A 52 8.73 13.64 4.71
C ILE A 52 9.91 14.13 3.87
N HIS A 53 9.77 15.26 3.17
CA HIS A 53 10.87 15.85 2.41
C HIS A 53 12.01 16.35 3.32
N GLY A 54 11.66 16.97 4.46
CA GLY A 54 12.64 17.48 5.43
C GLY A 54 13.42 16.40 6.17
N ILE A 55 12.82 15.21 6.37
CA ILE A 55 13.51 14.08 7.02
C ILE A 55 14.16 13.10 6.03
N LYS A 56 14.04 13.36 4.72
CA LYS A 56 14.63 12.52 3.68
C LYS A 56 16.16 12.58 3.78
N GLY A 57 16.79 11.48 4.19
CA GLY A 57 18.23 11.40 4.44
C GLY A 57 18.65 11.52 5.90
N LEU A 58 17.71 11.84 6.81
CA LEU A 58 17.97 11.77 8.24
C LEU A 58 17.91 10.31 8.72
N ASN A 59 18.96 9.88 9.42
CA ASN A 59 19.09 8.54 9.99
C ASN A 59 18.79 8.47 11.49
N SER A 60 18.18 9.52 12.06
CA SER A 60 17.72 9.50 13.45
C SER A 60 16.64 8.44 13.66
N GLU A 61 16.57 7.91 14.88
CA GLU A 61 15.55 6.94 15.28
C GLU A 61 14.14 7.47 15.03
N VAL A 62 13.91 8.76 15.32
CA VAL A 62 12.62 9.43 15.05
C VAL A 62 12.29 9.44 13.55
N ALA A 63 13.26 9.78 12.69
CA ALA A 63 13.02 9.79 11.25
C ALA A 63 12.75 8.37 10.70
N LYS A 64 13.41 7.35 11.25
CA LYS A 64 13.13 5.93 10.93
C LYS A 64 11.73 5.52 11.38
N ALA A 65 11.33 5.88 12.60
CA ALA A 65 10.00 5.57 13.13
C ALA A 65 8.89 6.22 12.29
N ILE A 66 9.04 7.50 11.94
CA ILE A 66 8.11 8.24 11.09
C ILE A 66 7.95 7.57 9.72
N ARG A 67 9.06 7.16 9.09
CA ARG A 67 9.03 6.48 7.77
C ARG A 67 8.47 5.07 7.82
N SER A 68 8.40 4.47 9.00
CA SER A 68 7.91 3.09 9.19
C SER A 68 6.45 3.03 9.63
N MET A 69 5.78 4.19 9.80
CA MET A 69 4.36 4.26 10.16
C MET A 69 3.52 3.54 9.09
N PRO A 70 2.64 2.61 9.51
CA PRO A 70 1.69 1.97 8.62
C PRO A 70 0.81 2.98 7.89
N ASP A 71 0.35 2.65 6.68
CA ASP A 71 -0.55 3.51 5.90
C ASP A 71 -1.83 3.85 6.68
N PHE A 72 -2.41 2.88 7.40
CA PHE A 72 -3.69 3.04 8.08
C PHE A 72 -3.71 2.54 9.53
N VAL A 73 -4.55 3.19 10.33
CA VAL A 73 -5.20 2.58 11.50
C VAL A 73 -6.64 2.29 11.11
N MET A 74 -7.07 1.04 11.28
CA MET A 74 -8.41 0.60 10.90
C MET A 74 -9.15 0.08 12.13
N GLN A 75 -10.38 0.52 12.33
CA GLN A 75 -11.22 0.08 13.42
C GLN A 75 -12.44 -0.67 12.88
N ASN A 76 -12.61 -1.93 13.25
CA ASN A 76 -13.85 -2.67 12.97
C ASN A 76 -14.97 -2.09 13.84
N THR A 77 -16.01 -1.52 13.25
CA THR A 77 -17.06 -0.82 14.00
C THR A 77 -18.01 -1.77 14.71
N ARG A 78 -18.00 -3.07 14.36
CA ARG A 78 -18.85 -4.09 14.98
C ARG A 78 -18.33 -4.57 16.33
N ASN A 79 -17.01 -4.59 16.52
CA ASN A 79 -16.37 -5.11 17.75
C ASN A 79 -15.34 -4.15 18.38
N GLY A 80 -15.03 -3.01 17.75
CA GLY A 80 -14.08 -2.02 18.22
C GLY A 80 -12.61 -2.36 18.02
N GLU A 81 -12.29 -3.50 17.40
CA GLU A 81 -10.92 -3.98 17.20
C GLU A 81 -10.12 -3.06 16.28
N LEU A 82 -8.86 -2.81 16.63
CA LEU A 82 -7.95 -1.91 15.93
C LEU A 82 -6.83 -2.68 15.22
N PHE A 83 -6.54 -2.28 13.99
CA PHE A 83 -5.49 -2.86 13.16
C PHE A 83 -4.57 -1.77 12.66
N TYR A 84 -3.26 -1.98 12.81
CA TYR A 84 -2.26 -1.30 12.00
C TYR A 84 -2.19 -2.00 10.64
N VAL A 85 -2.43 -1.27 9.56
CA VAL A 85 -2.48 -1.84 8.22
C VAL A 85 -1.53 -1.12 7.27
N GLU A 86 -0.66 -1.90 6.66
CA GLU A 86 0.24 -1.48 5.60
C GLU A 86 -0.25 -2.08 4.27
N VAL A 87 -0.38 -1.25 3.24
CA VAL A 87 -0.80 -1.65 1.90
C VAL A 87 0.40 -1.68 0.96
N LYS A 88 0.56 -2.77 0.21
CA LYS A 88 1.58 -2.88 -0.84
C LYS A 88 0.99 -3.37 -2.13
N TYR A 89 1.19 -2.60 -3.21
CA TYR A 89 0.98 -3.13 -4.55
C TYR A 89 2.18 -4.00 -4.97
N ARG A 90 1.91 -5.27 -5.29
CA ARG A 90 2.86 -6.24 -5.84
C ARG A 90 2.14 -7.10 -6.87
N ALA A 91 2.39 -6.85 -8.17
CA ALA A 91 1.71 -7.56 -9.25
C ALA A 91 1.77 -9.11 -9.10
N TRP A 92 2.90 -9.62 -8.61
CA TRP A 92 3.14 -11.06 -8.40
C TRP A 92 2.95 -11.54 -6.95
N GLY A 93 2.52 -10.66 -6.04
CA GLY A 93 2.26 -10.99 -4.64
C GLY A 93 3.49 -11.32 -3.78
N HIS A 94 4.72 -11.22 -4.31
CA HIS A 94 5.93 -11.46 -3.53
C HIS A 94 6.10 -10.36 -2.48
N PHE A 95 6.18 -10.78 -1.21
CA PHE A 95 6.50 -9.95 -0.08
C PHE A 95 7.10 -10.81 1.03
N ALA A 96 8.23 -10.36 1.59
CA ALA A 96 9.01 -11.06 2.59
C ALA A 96 9.55 -10.09 3.66
N LEU A 97 10.00 -10.62 4.80
CA LEU A 97 10.53 -9.80 5.89
C LEU A 97 11.66 -8.85 5.45
N LYS A 98 12.53 -9.31 4.54
CA LYS A 98 13.63 -8.51 3.97
C LYS A 98 13.19 -7.28 3.16
N ASP A 99 11.91 -7.23 2.78
CA ASP A 99 11.34 -6.08 2.07
C ASP A 99 10.90 -4.98 3.04
N LEU A 100 10.96 -5.23 4.35
CA LEU A 100 10.73 -4.23 5.40
C LEU A 100 12.02 -3.45 5.70
N ILE A 101 11.85 -2.27 6.27
CA ILE A 101 12.96 -1.52 6.87
C ILE A 101 13.50 -2.34 8.06
N GLU A 102 14.82 -2.32 8.24
CA GLU A 102 15.48 -2.92 9.40
C GLU A 102 14.87 -2.39 10.71
N ASP A 103 14.68 -3.28 11.69
CA ASP A 103 14.03 -2.98 12.96
C ASP A 103 12.61 -2.38 12.84
N TYR A 104 11.81 -2.88 11.90
CA TYR A 104 10.43 -2.44 11.71
C TYR A 104 9.63 -2.45 13.03
N PRO A 105 9.18 -1.29 13.53
CA PRO A 105 8.71 -1.16 14.91
C PRO A 105 7.28 -1.69 15.13
N TYR A 106 6.47 -1.79 14.08
CA TYR A 106 5.07 -2.21 14.17
C TYR A 106 4.95 -3.73 14.05
N THR A 107 5.38 -4.43 15.08
CA THR A 107 5.40 -5.91 15.11
C THR A 107 4.02 -6.58 15.18
N ASN A 108 2.97 -5.79 15.34
CA ASN A 108 1.56 -6.18 15.28
C ASN A 108 0.87 -5.70 13.98
N ALA A 109 1.63 -5.22 12.99
CA ALA A 109 1.06 -4.78 11.71
C ALA A 109 0.52 -5.94 10.86
N HIS A 110 -0.55 -5.64 10.15
CA HIS A 110 -1.13 -6.43 9.10
C HIS A 110 -0.71 -5.85 7.75
N PHE A 111 -0.27 -6.71 6.83
CA PHE A 111 0.10 -6.32 5.48
C PHE A 111 -0.97 -6.81 4.51
N ILE A 112 -1.55 -5.87 3.76
CA ILE A 112 -2.47 -6.17 2.65
C ILE A 112 -1.70 -6.00 1.35
N ILE A 113 -1.50 -7.12 0.64
CA ILE A 113 -0.79 -7.12 -0.64
C ILE A 113 -1.82 -7.11 -1.76
N VAL A 114 -1.91 -5.98 -2.44
CA VAL A 114 -2.75 -5.80 -3.62
C VAL A 114 -1.99 -6.34 -4.83
N THR A 115 -2.53 -7.39 -5.45
CA THR A 115 -2.02 -7.96 -6.70
C THR A 115 -2.97 -7.64 -7.84
N ASN A 116 -2.62 -7.93 -9.09
CA ASN A 116 -3.55 -7.78 -10.22
C ASN A 116 -4.64 -8.88 -10.29
N ARG A 117 -4.68 -9.81 -9.34
CA ARG A 117 -5.59 -10.98 -9.34
C ARG A 117 -6.38 -11.13 -8.05
N SER A 118 -5.78 -10.77 -6.92
CA SER A 118 -6.32 -11.04 -5.59
C SER A 118 -5.73 -10.13 -4.52
N MET A 119 -6.40 -10.08 -3.39
CA MET A 119 -5.90 -9.46 -2.17
C MET A 119 -5.25 -10.53 -1.30
N LEU A 120 -3.97 -10.36 -0.97
CA LEU A 120 -3.28 -11.23 -0.02
C LEU A 120 -3.14 -10.54 1.33
N HIS A 121 -3.02 -11.34 2.38
CA HIS A 121 -2.79 -10.90 3.74
C HIS A 121 -1.65 -11.69 4.39
N ILE A 122 -0.91 -11.01 5.25
CA ILE A 122 0.05 -11.60 6.18
C ILE A 122 0.25 -10.69 7.39
N THR A 123 0.61 -11.24 8.55
CA THR A 123 1.03 -10.46 9.73
C THR A 123 2.56 -10.34 9.79
N TYR A 124 3.07 -9.35 10.51
CA TYR A 124 4.51 -9.26 10.78
C TYR A 124 5.06 -10.55 11.42
N GLN A 125 4.34 -11.13 12.38
CA GLN A 125 4.77 -12.35 13.07
C GLN A 125 4.87 -13.54 12.10
N ASP A 126 3.92 -13.66 11.17
CA ASP A 126 3.96 -14.69 10.14
C ASP A 126 5.12 -14.51 9.16
N LEU A 127 5.43 -13.27 8.76
CA LEU A 127 6.62 -12.96 7.96
C LEU A 127 7.91 -13.33 8.68
N LYS A 128 7.99 -13.01 9.98
CA LYS A 128 9.13 -13.36 10.83
C LYS A 128 9.30 -14.87 10.98
N ALA A 129 8.19 -15.62 10.98
CA ALA A 129 8.17 -17.08 10.96
C ALA A 129 8.44 -17.69 9.56
N GLY A 130 8.74 -16.88 8.54
CA GLY A 130 9.04 -17.34 7.18
C GLY A 130 7.82 -17.76 6.36
N LYS A 131 6.60 -17.44 6.81
CA LYS A 131 5.38 -17.68 6.04
C LYS A 131 5.27 -16.69 4.87
N LYS A 132 4.41 -17.03 3.91
CA LYS A 132 4.17 -16.23 2.71
C LYS A 132 2.76 -15.63 2.74
N PRO A 133 2.54 -14.46 2.10
CA PRO A 133 1.21 -13.90 1.94
C PRO A 133 0.23 -14.89 1.34
N ALA A 134 -0.97 -14.96 1.92
CA ALA A 134 -2.02 -15.86 1.50
C ALA A 134 -3.25 -15.06 1.06
N ALA A 135 -3.99 -15.58 0.07
CA ALA A 135 -5.19 -14.91 -0.41
C ALA A 135 -6.27 -14.87 0.68
N LEU A 136 -6.89 -13.70 0.86
CA LEU A 136 -8.06 -13.56 1.73
C LEU A 136 -9.25 -14.30 1.09
N ARG A 137 -9.89 -15.15 1.90
CA ARG A 137 -11.11 -15.90 1.55
C ARG A 137 -12.31 -15.31 2.28
N SER A 138 -13.53 -15.75 2.00
CA SER A 138 -14.74 -15.20 2.64
C SER A 138 -14.80 -15.40 4.16
N ASP A 139 -14.10 -16.42 4.68
CA ASP A 139 -13.89 -16.70 6.10
C ASP A 139 -12.62 -16.00 6.64
N ASN A 140 -12.43 -14.73 6.26
CA ASN A 140 -11.25 -13.96 6.66
C ASN A 140 -11.44 -13.24 8.00
N LEU A 141 -10.29 -12.90 8.62
CA LEU A 141 -10.19 -12.10 9.83
C LEU A 141 -10.96 -10.76 9.74
N PHE A 142 -11.02 -10.15 8.56
CA PHE A 142 -11.65 -8.84 8.38
C PHE A 142 -13.17 -8.92 8.14
N GLY A 143 -13.76 -10.11 8.10
CA GLY A 143 -15.19 -10.29 7.86
C GLY A 143 -15.66 -9.82 6.48
N LEU A 144 -14.77 -9.71 5.49
CA LEU A 144 -15.16 -9.28 4.14
C LEU A 144 -15.99 -10.36 3.43
N SER A 145 -17.14 -9.98 2.92
CA SER A 145 -18.04 -10.87 2.19
C SER A 145 -17.48 -11.27 0.81
N ALA A 146 -18.04 -12.33 0.22
CA ALA A 146 -17.71 -12.73 -1.15
C ALA A 146 -18.01 -11.63 -2.19
N GLU A 147 -19.06 -10.83 -1.96
CA GLU A 147 -19.42 -9.71 -2.84
C GLU A 147 -18.42 -8.57 -2.70
N SER A 148 -18.01 -8.23 -1.47
CA SER A 148 -16.98 -7.21 -1.22
C SER A 148 -15.65 -7.58 -1.90
N LEU A 149 -15.26 -8.86 -1.80
CA LEU A 149 -14.08 -9.37 -2.50
C LEU A 149 -14.23 -9.38 -4.03
N LYS A 150 -15.46 -9.47 -4.55
CA LYS A 150 -15.74 -9.38 -5.99
C LYS A 150 -15.60 -7.93 -6.47
N VAL A 151 -16.23 -6.97 -5.79
CA VAL A 151 -16.08 -5.52 -6.08
C VAL A 151 -14.60 -5.11 -6.03
N TYR A 152 -13.85 -5.57 -5.03
CA TYR A 152 -12.41 -5.36 -4.97
C TYR A 152 -11.69 -5.83 -6.26
N ARG A 153 -12.01 -7.02 -6.77
CA ARG A 153 -11.37 -7.55 -7.99
C ARG A 153 -11.73 -6.72 -9.22
N GLU A 154 -12.96 -6.21 -9.30
CA GLU A 154 -13.39 -5.33 -10.39
C GLU A 154 -12.56 -4.03 -10.39
N TYR A 155 -12.45 -3.35 -9.26
CA TYR A 155 -11.70 -2.09 -9.15
C TYR A 155 -10.19 -2.28 -9.38
N VAL A 156 -9.60 -3.35 -8.86
CA VAL A 156 -8.21 -3.66 -9.16
C VAL A 156 -8.02 -3.96 -10.63
N GLY A 157 -8.95 -4.66 -11.28
CA GLY A 157 -8.92 -4.92 -12.71
C GLY A 157 -8.99 -3.64 -13.54
N GLU A 158 -9.87 -2.71 -13.16
CA GLU A 158 -10.08 -1.42 -13.82
C GLU A 158 -8.88 -0.48 -13.66
N PHE A 159 -8.40 -0.28 -12.42
CA PHE A 159 -7.43 0.77 -12.11
C PHE A 159 -5.97 0.29 -12.06
N LEU A 160 -5.74 -1.00 -11.83
CA LEU A 160 -4.40 -1.58 -11.65
C LEU A 160 -4.08 -2.74 -12.61
N GLY A 161 -5.05 -3.15 -13.41
CA GLY A 161 -4.87 -4.12 -14.48
C GLY A 161 -3.85 -3.63 -15.52
N SER A 162 -3.19 -4.57 -16.19
CA SER A 162 -2.44 -4.23 -17.41
C SER A 162 -3.43 -3.91 -18.52
N GLU A 163 -3.21 -2.80 -19.24
CA GLU A 163 -3.99 -2.46 -20.44
C GLU A 163 -4.12 -3.69 -21.33
N ARG A 164 -5.36 -4.12 -21.61
CA ARG A 164 -5.59 -5.05 -22.71
C ARG A 164 -5.35 -4.27 -23.99
N ASN A 165 -4.23 -4.56 -24.67
CA ASN A 165 -3.97 -4.28 -26.09
C ASN A 165 -4.70 -3.06 -26.68
N LEU A 166 -4.22 -1.85 -26.40
CA LEU A 166 -4.52 -0.67 -27.22
C LEU A 166 -3.77 -0.69 -28.58
N SER A 167 -3.00 -1.74 -28.86
CA SER A 167 -2.23 -1.94 -30.10
C SER A 167 -2.99 -2.60 -31.25
N GLN A 168 -4.34 -2.58 -31.24
CA GLN A 168 -5.15 -3.00 -32.40
C GLN A 168 -6.04 -1.90 -33.00
N GLN A 169 -5.86 -0.64 -32.62
CA GLN A 169 -6.52 0.50 -33.29
C GLN A 169 -5.59 1.70 -33.43
N ILE A 170 -4.50 1.55 -34.21
CA ILE A 170 -3.96 2.59 -35.09
C ILE A 170 -3.44 1.91 -36.35
#